data_AF-A0A075FM91-F1
#
_entry.id   AF-A0A075FM91-F1
#
_cell.length_a   1.000
_cell.length_b   1.000
_cell.length_c   1.000
_cell.angle_alpha   90.00
_cell.angle_beta   90.00
_cell.angle_gamma   90.00
#
_symmetry.space_group_name_H-M   'P 1'
#
loop_
_entity.id
_entity.type
_entity.pdbx_description
1 polymer ?
#
loop_
_entity_poly.entity_id
_entity_poly.type
_entity_poly.pdbx_seq_one_letter_code
_entity_poly.pdbx_strand_id
1 'polypeptide(L)'
;MKEMNDFFGKSVISVRDLDKQKLESIFDATNKIIDMGGDQRREIARGKTLGYLFFEPSTRTRLSFEAAMALLGGTSIGIADGLSSSIHKGETLGDTVKVISSYCDVLALRHSLDGSSRFAAETASKPVINAGSGTEEHPTQTIQDLFTIRKEKKRLMGLK
;
A
#
# COMPACT_ATOMS: atom_id res chain seq x y z
N MET A 1 -25.53 -9.51 1.72
CA MET A 1 -24.35 -9.06 0.97
C MET A 1 -23.64 -8.04 1.83
N LYS A 2 -22.43 -8.33 2.34
CA LYS A 2 -21.65 -7.37 3.12
C LYS A 2 -21.44 -6.15 2.22
N GLU A 3 -21.77 -4.94 2.65
CA GLU A 3 -21.43 -3.72 1.90
C GLU A 3 -19.95 -3.82 1.51
N MET A 4 -19.70 -3.91 0.22
CA MET A 4 -18.36 -4.09 -0.29
C MET A 4 -17.68 -2.74 -0.11
N ASN A 5 -16.81 -2.65 0.90
CA ASN A 5 -16.03 -1.46 1.22
C ASN A 5 -15.46 -0.87 -0.09
N ASP A 6 -15.52 0.45 -0.25
CA ASP A 6 -15.13 1.19 -1.46
C ASP A 6 -13.70 0.91 -1.95
N PHE A 7 -12.86 0.27 -1.13
CA PHE A 7 -11.49 -0.14 -1.46
C PHE A 7 -11.35 -1.57 -2.02
N PHE A 8 -12.39 -2.41 -1.95
CA PHE A 8 -12.27 -3.80 -2.39
C PHE A 8 -11.95 -3.88 -3.89
N GLY A 9 -10.83 -4.51 -4.21
CA GLY A 9 -10.37 -4.66 -5.60
C GLY A 9 -9.86 -3.37 -6.24
N LYS A 10 -9.73 -2.26 -5.50
CA LYS A 10 -9.28 -0.97 -6.04
C LYS A 10 -7.84 -0.66 -5.64
N SER A 11 -7.10 -0.12 -6.60
CA SER A 11 -5.75 0.42 -6.38
C SER A 11 -5.81 1.76 -5.64
N VAL A 12 -4.78 2.07 -4.87
CA VAL A 12 -4.58 3.37 -4.20
C VAL A 12 -3.36 4.03 -4.82
N ILE A 13 -3.59 4.88 -5.82
CA ILE A 13 -2.52 5.47 -6.64
C ILE A 13 -2.27 6.93 -6.28
N SER A 14 -3.33 7.72 -6.17
CA SER A 14 -3.24 9.12 -5.77
C SER A 14 -4.04 9.42 -4.51
N VAL A 15 -3.54 10.34 -3.69
CA VAL A 15 -4.34 10.85 -2.55
C VAL A 15 -5.54 11.66 -3.06
N ARG A 16 -5.47 12.19 -4.29
CA ARG A 16 -6.56 12.93 -4.93
C ARG A 16 -7.75 12.03 -5.28
N ASP A 17 -7.56 10.71 -5.35
CA ASP A 17 -8.62 9.74 -5.58
C ASP A 17 -9.44 9.45 -4.30
N LEU A 18 -8.99 9.99 -3.15
CA LEU A 18 -9.57 9.81 -1.84
C LEU A 18 -10.33 11.06 -1.43
N ASP A 19 -11.67 10.99 -1.51
CA ASP A 19 -12.51 11.98 -0.89
C ASP A 19 -12.47 11.88 0.65
N LYS A 20 -13.12 12.84 1.30
CA LYS A 20 -13.20 12.90 2.75
C LYS A 20 -13.80 11.63 3.35
N GLN A 21 -14.86 11.06 2.77
CA GLN A 21 -15.54 9.90 3.33
C GLN A 21 -14.64 8.65 3.27
N LYS A 22 -13.92 8.47 2.16
CA LYS A 22 -12.90 7.43 2.02
C LYS A 22 -11.79 7.58 3.05
N LEU A 23 -11.25 8.78 3.24
CA LEU A 23 -10.23 9.03 4.27
C LEU A 23 -10.74 8.72 5.68
N GLU A 24 -11.95 9.19 6.02
CA GLU A 24 -12.61 8.88 7.29
C GLU A 24 -12.76 7.37 7.52
N SER A 25 -13.17 6.62 6.48
CA SER A 25 -13.30 5.17 6.58
C SER A 25 -11.96 4.45 6.82
N ILE A 26 -10.85 4.96 6.25
CA ILE A 26 -9.49 4.46 6.53
C ILE A 26 -9.13 4.73 7.99
N PHE A 27 -9.42 5.93 8.50
CA PHE A 27 -9.11 6.30 9.88
C PHE A 27 -9.91 5.49 10.89
N ASP A 28 -11.19 5.26 10.62
CA ASP A 28 -12.05 4.40 11.45
C ASP A 28 -11.57 2.94 11.43
N ALA A 29 -11.18 2.42 10.27
CA ALA A 29 -10.60 1.08 10.17
C ALA A 29 -9.26 1.00 10.94
N THR A 30 -8.44 2.03 10.85
CA THR A 30 -7.15 2.11 11.58
C THR A 30 -7.36 2.03 13.09
N ASN A 31 -8.30 2.82 13.64
CA ASN A 31 -8.63 2.78 15.07
C ASN A 31 -9.17 1.40 15.48
N LYS A 32 -10.08 0.82 14.69
CA LYS A 32 -10.61 -0.54 14.95
C LYS A 32 -9.51 -1.59 15.00
N ILE A 33 -8.52 -1.52 14.12
CA ILE A 33 -7.39 -2.48 14.09
C ILE A 33 -6.48 -2.28 15.29
N ILE A 34 -6.21 -1.02 15.70
CA ILE A 34 -5.39 -0.70 16.88
C ILE A 34 -6.00 -1.32 18.14
N ASP A 35 -7.31 -1.18 18.31
CA ASP A 35 -8.05 -1.66 19.50
C ASP A 35 -8.36 -3.17 19.45
N MET A 36 -8.10 -3.82 18.32
CA MET A 36 -8.41 -5.24 18.11
C MET A 36 -7.42 -6.17 18.84
N GLY A 37 -7.92 -7.22 19.47
CA GLY A 37 -7.10 -8.28 20.05
C GLY A 37 -6.24 -8.99 19.00
N GLY A 38 -5.07 -9.50 19.41
CA GLY A 38 -4.08 -10.07 18.49
C GLY A 38 -4.60 -11.22 17.62
N ASP A 39 -5.40 -12.12 18.19
CA ASP A 39 -5.95 -13.27 17.46
C ASP A 39 -6.94 -12.83 16.39
N GLN A 40 -7.89 -11.96 16.74
CA GLN A 40 -8.87 -11.39 15.82
C GLN A 40 -8.17 -10.56 14.72
N ARG A 41 -7.12 -9.82 15.07
CA ARG A 41 -6.33 -9.00 14.13
C ARG A 41 -5.67 -9.86 13.07
N ARG A 42 -5.13 -11.03 13.46
CA ARG A 42 -4.50 -11.98 12.53
C ARG A 42 -5.48 -12.65 11.57
N GLU A 43 -6.78 -12.60 11.83
CA GLU A 43 -7.78 -13.11 10.88
C GLU A 43 -8.02 -12.16 9.70
N ILE A 44 -7.62 -10.89 9.79
CA ILE A 44 -7.92 -9.89 8.76
C ILE A 44 -7.26 -10.25 7.42
N ALA A 45 -6.00 -10.67 7.46
CA ALA A 45 -5.20 -11.01 6.28
C ALA A 45 -4.71 -12.46 6.29
N ARG A 46 -5.35 -13.35 7.08
CA ARG A 46 -4.99 -14.77 7.13
C ARG A 46 -4.99 -15.38 5.72
N GLY A 47 -3.85 -15.93 5.32
CA GLY A 47 -3.67 -16.55 4.00
C GLY A 47 -3.62 -15.55 2.84
N LYS A 48 -3.46 -14.24 3.13
CA LYS A 48 -3.27 -13.19 2.13
C LYS A 48 -1.81 -12.82 2.01
N THR A 49 -1.37 -12.57 0.78
CA THR A 49 0.02 -12.23 0.47
C THR A 49 0.13 -10.81 -0.08
N LEU A 50 1.03 -10.03 0.48
CA LEU A 50 1.48 -8.76 -0.09
C LEU A 50 2.67 -9.01 -0.99
N GLY A 51 2.53 -8.65 -2.26
CA GLY A 51 3.65 -8.45 -3.16
C GLY A 51 4.26 -7.07 -2.90
N TYR A 52 5.58 -6.95 -2.91
CA TYR A 52 6.21 -5.63 -2.88
C TYR A 52 7.33 -5.49 -3.91
N LEU A 53 7.43 -4.31 -4.51
CA LEU A 53 8.44 -3.93 -5.47
C LEU A 53 9.02 -2.57 -5.06
N PHE A 54 10.22 -2.57 -4.49
CA PHE A 54 10.91 -1.36 -4.06
C PHE A 54 12.19 -1.20 -4.88
N PHE A 55 12.13 -0.36 -5.91
CA PHE A 55 13.26 -0.06 -6.81
C PHE A 55 14.13 1.11 -6.33
N GLU A 56 13.74 1.73 -5.21
CA GLU A 56 14.51 2.77 -4.54
C GLU A 56 14.70 2.43 -3.06
N PRO A 57 15.83 2.87 -2.45
CA PRO A 57 16.08 2.66 -1.03
C PRO A 57 14.91 3.14 -0.16
N SER A 58 14.38 2.23 0.66
CA SER A 58 13.23 2.50 1.51
C SER A 58 13.22 1.57 2.72
N THR A 59 13.57 2.12 3.89
CA THR A 59 13.54 1.37 5.15
C THR A 59 12.15 1.44 5.78
N ARG A 60 11.66 2.66 6.04
CA ARG A 60 10.42 2.87 6.81
C ARG A 60 9.20 2.33 6.08
N THR A 61 8.97 2.76 4.84
CA THR A 61 7.78 2.38 4.08
C THR A 61 7.74 0.87 3.84
N ARG A 62 8.86 0.25 3.45
CA ARG A 62 8.90 -1.20 3.20
C ARG A 62 8.65 -2.01 4.47
N LEU A 63 9.42 -1.73 5.53
CA LEU A 63 9.28 -2.46 6.78
C LEU A 63 7.90 -2.27 7.43
N SER A 64 7.28 -1.09 7.28
CA SER A 64 5.93 -0.87 7.80
C SER A 64 4.87 -1.68 7.05
N PHE A 65 4.99 -1.83 5.73
CA PHE A 65 4.11 -2.71 4.95
C PHE A 65 4.27 -4.18 5.31
N GLU A 66 5.51 -4.67 5.43
CA GLU A 66 5.79 -6.05 5.84
C GLU A 66 5.28 -6.32 7.27
N ALA A 67 5.55 -5.39 8.20
CA ALA A 67 5.07 -5.49 9.57
C ALA A 67 3.54 -5.45 9.65
N ALA A 68 2.88 -4.58 8.87
CA ALA A 68 1.43 -4.52 8.82
C ALA A 68 0.84 -5.87 8.37
N MET A 69 1.39 -6.49 7.33
CA MET A 69 0.92 -7.81 6.89
C MET A 69 1.13 -8.89 7.93
N ALA A 70 2.31 -8.94 8.56
CA ALA A 70 2.59 -9.89 9.63
C ALA A 70 1.63 -9.73 10.83
N LEU A 71 1.36 -8.49 11.24
CA LEU A 71 0.40 -8.17 12.31
C LEU A 71 -1.04 -8.56 11.98
N LEU A 72 -1.40 -8.47 10.70
CA LEU A 72 -2.72 -8.85 10.18
C LEU A 72 -2.82 -10.36 9.83
N GLY A 73 -1.75 -11.15 10.08
CA GLY A 73 -1.72 -12.59 9.87
C GLY A 73 -1.49 -13.03 8.42
N GLY A 74 -1.08 -12.10 7.56
CA GLY A 74 -0.69 -12.37 6.18
C GLY A 74 0.82 -12.57 6.01
N THR A 75 1.22 -12.79 4.77
CA THR A 75 2.62 -12.96 4.35
C THR A 75 3.02 -11.85 3.37
N SER A 76 4.31 -11.71 3.13
CA SER A 76 4.85 -10.76 2.16
C SER A 76 5.99 -11.36 1.35
N ILE A 77 6.01 -11.10 0.05
CA ILE A 77 7.05 -11.54 -0.89
C ILE A 77 7.37 -10.39 -1.84
N GLY A 78 8.62 -10.27 -2.29
CA GLY A 78 8.93 -9.18 -3.20
C GLY A 78 10.41 -8.91 -3.41
N ILE A 79 10.66 -7.80 -4.10
CA ILE A 79 11.99 -7.28 -4.41
C ILE A 79 12.20 -6.02 -3.59
N ALA A 80 13.26 -6.01 -2.78
CA ALA A 80 13.63 -4.88 -1.92
C ALA A 80 14.86 -4.10 -2.44
N ASP A 81 15.47 -4.54 -3.53
CA ASP A 81 16.65 -3.92 -4.13
C ASP A 81 16.63 -4.09 -5.65
N GLY A 82 16.55 -2.98 -6.37
CA GLY A 82 16.59 -2.92 -7.84
C GLY A 82 17.90 -3.47 -8.43
N LEU A 83 18.99 -3.52 -7.65
CA LEU A 83 20.28 -4.06 -8.07
C LEU A 83 20.33 -5.60 -8.07
N SER A 84 19.45 -6.24 -7.30
CA SER A 84 19.48 -7.70 -7.08
C SER A 84 18.49 -8.49 -7.94
N SER A 85 17.60 -7.80 -8.67
CA SER A 85 16.52 -8.44 -9.42
C SER A 85 16.83 -8.58 -10.91
N SER A 86 16.15 -9.52 -11.56
CA SER A 86 16.20 -9.84 -13.00
C SER A 86 16.05 -8.65 -13.95
N ILE A 87 15.75 -7.44 -13.46
CA ILE A 87 15.86 -6.18 -14.21
C ILE A 87 17.25 -6.02 -14.84
N HIS A 88 18.30 -6.53 -14.21
CA HIS A 88 19.65 -6.53 -14.80
C HIS A 88 19.82 -7.46 -16.01
N LYS A 89 18.87 -8.38 -16.23
CA LYS A 89 18.79 -9.24 -17.43
C LYS A 89 17.87 -8.66 -18.51
N GLY A 90 17.38 -7.43 -18.35
CA GLY A 90 16.54 -6.75 -19.34
C GLY A 90 15.03 -7.00 -19.18
N GLU A 91 14.57 -7.56 -18.05
CA GLU A 91 13.13 -7.61 -17.75
C GLU A 91 12.56 -6.22 -17.51
N THR A 92 11.42 -5.92 -18.12
CA THR A 92 10.76 -4.62 -17.97
C THR A 92 10.03 -4.53 -16.62
N LEU A 93 9.75 -3.30 -16.17
CA LEU A 93 8.86 -3.06 -15.02
C LEU A 93 7.51 -3.76 -15.21
N GLY A 94 6.96 -3.72 -16.42
CA GLY A 94 5.67 -4.34 -16.74
C GLY A 94 5.69 -5.86 -16.57
N ASP A 95 6.74 -6.53 -17.03
CA ASP A 95 6.90 -7.98 -16.87
C ASP A 95 7.03 -8.35 -15.40
N THR A 96 7.85 -7.60 -14.65
CA THR A 96 8.02 -7.78 -13.21
C THR A 96 6.70 -7.63 -12.45
N VAL A 97 5.92 -6.58 -12.77
CA VAL A 97 4.60 -6.33 -12.18
C VAL A 97 3.64 -7.46 -12.48
N LYS A 98 3.59 -7.96 -13.72
CA LYS A 98 2.73 -9.10 -14.09
C LYS A 98 3.07 -10.34 -13.29
N VAL A 99 4.35 -10.70 -13.23
CA VAL A 99 4.83 -11.88 -12.52
C VAL A 99 4.50 -11.79 -11.02
N ILE A 100 4.91 -10.72 -10.34
CA ILE A 100 4.67 -10.60 -8.90
C ILE A 100 3.18 -10.51 -8.57
N SER A 101 2.38 -9.78 -9.37
CA SER A 101 0.94 -9.69 -9.14
C SER A 101 0.23 -11.04 -9.24
N SER A 102 0.79 -12.01 -9.97
CA SER A 102 0.23 -13.36 -10.05
C SER A 102 0.42 -14.19 -8.77
N TYR A 103 1.37 -13.81 -7.92
CA TYR A 103 1.73 -14.53 -6.69
C TYR A 103 1.18 -13.90 -5.41
N CYS A 104 0.54 -12.74 -5.51
CA CYS A 104 0.02 -12.01 -4.35
C CYS A 104 -1.47 -11.64 -4.47
N ASP A 105 -2.04 -11.12 -3.38
CA ASP A 105 -3.39 -10.59 -3.35
C ASP A 105 -3.42 -9.06 -3.54
N VAL A 106 -2.32 -8.38 -3.22
CA VAL A 106 -2.13 -6.93 -3.35
C VAL A 106 -0.66 -6.62 -3.58
N LEU A 107 -0.36 -5.57 -4.35
CA LEU A 107 1.01 -5.17 -4.69
C LEU A 107 1.32 -3.78 -4.14
N ALA A 108 2.40 -3.60 -3.39
CA ALA A 108 2.96 -2.28 -3.09
C ALA A 108 4.13 -1.98 -4.03
N LEU A 109 4.11 -0.82 -4.69
CA LEU A 109 5.17 -0.40 -5.61
C LEU A 109 5.79 0.92 -5.16
N ARG A 110 7.12 0.96 -5.14
CA ARG A 110 7.91 2.18 -5.06
C ARG A 110 8.94 2.20 -6.18
N HIS A 111 8.95 3.29 -6.94
CA HIS A 111 9.85 3.45 -8.08
C HIS A 111 10.18 4.93 -8.31
N SER A 112 11.40 5.21 -8.78
CA SER A 112 11.90 6.55 -9.12
C SER A 112 11.18 7.26 -10.28
N LEU A 113 10.39 6.53 -11.08
CA LEU A 113 9.75 7.08 -12.27
C LEU A 113 8.36 7.61 -11.91
N ASP A 114 8.10 8.84 -12.34
CA ASP A 114 6.76 9.43 -12.33
C ASP A 114 5.79 8.54 -13.13
N GLY A 115 4.54 8.44 -12.68
CA GLY A 115 3.52 7.58 -13.30
C GLY A 115 3.70 6.06 -13.13
N SER A 116 4.80 5.60 -12.52
CA SER A 116 5.10 4.15 -12.37
C SER A 116 4.00 3.36 -11.67
N SER A 117 3.40 3.89 -10.60
CA SER A 117 2.30 3.20 -9.90
C SER A 117 1.02 3.15 -10.72
N ARG A 118 0.75 4.16 -11.56
CA ARG A 118 -0.41 4.16 -12.46
C ARG A 118 -0.23 3.10 -13.55
N PHE A 119 0.94 3.09 -14.19
CA PHE A 119 1.30 2.05 -15.16
C PHE A 119 1.20 0.64 -14.56
N ALA A 120 1.70 0.46 -13.33
CA ALA A 120 1.59 -0.82 -12.65
C ALA A 120 0.14 -1.21 -12.34
N ALA A 121 -0.72 -0.26 -11.97
CA ALA A 121 -2.14 -0.52 -11.73
C ALA A 121 -2.89 -0.95 -12.99
N GLU A 122 -2.50 -0.43 -14.16
CA GLU A 122 -3.06 -0.83 -15.47
C GLU A 122 -2.52 -2.19 -15.93
N THR A 123 -1.33 -2.57 -15.46
CA THR A 123 -0.63 -3.80 -15.87
C THR A 123 -0.89 -4.99 -14.96
N ALA A 124 -1.07 -4.76 -13.66
CA ALA A 124 -1.21 -5.80 -12.65
C ALA A 124 -2.58 -6.47 -12.69
N SER A 125 -2.61 -7.76 -12.37
CA SER A 125 -3.87 -8.51 -12.18
C SER A 125 -4.52 -8.30 -10.81
N LYS A 126 -3.83 -7.56 -9.91
CA LYS A 126 -4.20 -7.33 -8.52
C LYS A 126 -4.12 -5.85 -8.17
N PRO A 127 -4.83 -5.39 -7.12
CA PRO A 127 -4.76 -4.00 -6.68
C PRO A 127 -3.33 -3.57 -6.36
N VAL A 128 -3.00 -2.34 -6.72
CA VAL A 128 -1.69 -1.72 -6.50
C VAL A 128 -1.82 -0.59 -5.49
N ILE A 129 -0.90 -0.55 -4.53
CA ILE A 129 -0.73 0.53 -3.56
C ILE A 129 0.54 1.29 -3.94
N ASN A 130 0.39 2.58 -4.25
CA ASN A 130 1.52 3.47 -4.48
C ASN A 130 2.25 3.75 -3.16
N ALA A 131 3.46 3.21 -3.04
CA ALA A 131 4.39 3.41 -1.93
C ALA A 131 5.47 4.47 -2.24
N GLY A 132 5.29 5.22 -3.32
CA GLY A 132 6.15 6.31 -3.81
C GLY A 132 6.41 6.17 -5.31
N SER A 133 5.94 7.13 -6.11
CA SER A 133 6.24 7.21 -7.54
C SER A 133 6.95 8.52 -7.87
N GLY A 134 8.26 8.42 -8.13
CA GLY A 134 9.13 9.53 -8.48
C GLY A 134 8.96 10.74 -7.57
N THR A 135 8.73 11.89 -8.17
CA THR A 135 8.48 13.16 -7.47
C THR A 135 7.00 13.48 -7.29
N GLU A 136 6.10 12.66 -7.85
CA GLU A 136 4.67 12.95 -7.91
C GLU A 136 3.99 12.76 -6.55
N GLU A 137 3.89 11.51 -6.09
CA GLU A 137 2.97 11.18 -5.01
C GLU A 137 3.45 10.03 -4.13
N HIS A 138 3.16 10.16 -2.84
CA HIS A 138 3.27 9.11 -1.84
C HIS A 138 1.98 9.09 -0.98
N PRO A 139 0.87 8.55 -1.50
CA PRO A 139 -0.45 8.72 -0.89
C PRO A 139 -0.53 8.12 0.51
N THR A 140 0.13 6.98 0.74
CA THR A 140 0.15 6.32 2.05
C THR A 140 0.87 7.13 3.13
N GLN A 141 1.90 7.91 2.77
CA GLN A 141 2.54 8.85 3.69
C GLN A 141 1.59 9.99 4.03
N THR A 142 0.92 10.57 3.04
CA THR A 142 -0.07 11.64 3.27
C THR A 142 -1.21 11.18 4.17
N ILE A 143 -1.75 9.97 3.95
CA ILE A 143 -2.80 9.38 4.79
C ILE A 143 -2.31 9.21 6.24
N GLN A 144 -1.09 8.70 6.42
CA GLN A 144 -0.48 8.54 7.74
C GLN A 144 -0.32 9.89 8.47
N ASP A 145 0.15 10.92 7.76
CA ASP A 145 0.35 12.25 8.32
C ASP A 145 -0.99 12.86 8.75
N LEU A 146 -2.02 12.75 7.90
CA LEU A 146 -3.38 13.21 8.23
C LEU A 146 -3.96 12.45 9.42
N PHE A 147 -3.79 11.13 9.50
CA PHE A 147 -4.23 10.35 10.66
C PHE A 147 -3.55 10.83 11.94
N THR A 148 -2.24 11.07 11.88
CA THR A 148 -1.45 11.54 13.01
C THR A 148 -1.91 12.92 13.47
N ILE A 149 -2.08 13.87 12.54
CA ILE A 149 -2.61 15.21 12.85
C ILE A 149 -3.98 15.11 13.49
N ARG A 150 -4.89 14.29 12.95
CA ARG A 150 -6.22 14.10 13.53
C ARG A 150 -6.14 13.55 14.94
N LYS A 151 -5.28 12.57 15.20
CA LYS A 151 -5.13 11.96 16.54
C LYS A 151 -4.60 12.97 17.56
N GLU A 152 -3.57 13.72 17.18
CA GLU A 152 -2.90 14.68 18.08
C GLU A 152 -3.70 15.98 18.28
N LYS A 153 -4.35 16.47 17.22
CA LYS A 153 -5.07 17.75 17.24
C LYS A 153 -6.58 17.61 17.40
N LYS A 154 -7.11 16.38 17.36
CA LYS A 154 -8.56 16.05 17.40
C LYS A 154 -9.41 16.69 16.28
N ARG A 155 -8.77 17.38 15.33
CA ARG A 155 -9.39 18.05 14.18
C ARG A 155 -8.40 18.13 13.03
N LEU A 156 -8.91 18.24 11.81
CA LEU A 156 -8.12 18.48 10.59
C LEU A 156 -8.33 19.88 10.00
N MET A 157 -9.49 20.48 10.23
CA MET A 157 -9.82 21.79 9.65
C MET A 157 -9.33 22.94 10.53
N GLY A 158 -8.86 24.02 9.89
CA GLY A 158 -8.46 25.28 10.54
C GLY A 158 -7.15 25.20 11.33
N LEU A 159 -6.26 24.27 10.98
CA LEU A 159 -4.89 24.20 11.51
C LEU A 159 -3.99 25.17 10.73
N LYS A 160 -3.03 25.79 11.41
CA LYS A 160 -1.99 26.65 10.83
C LYS A 160 -0.64 25.97 11.02
#